data_AF-A0A954I6V7-F1
#
_entry.id   AF-A0A954I6V7-F1
#
_cell.length_a   1.000
_cell.length_b   1.000
_cell.length_c   1.000
_cell.angle_alpha   90.00
_cell.angle_beta   90.00
_cell.angle_gamma   90.00
#
_symmetry.space_group_name_H-M   'P 1'
#
loop_
_entity.id
_entity.type
_entity.pdbx_description
1 polymer ?
#
loop_
_entity_poly.entity_id
_entity_poly.type
_entity_poly.pdbx_seq_one_letter_code
_entity_poly.pdbx_strand_id
1 'polypeptide(L)'
;MDSAQRLMHELRAEMLYLLNDDSGVRGIIAVGRRGSGAPYTAEDIAFLHAIGQMSVLSLHSSQANQNLARLDAELKAKVDRIAEQQRQLTILRAELTSLQNDAGQAPPVPSPGVFDRAGIRGNSPLLTDVLNQVRKAARSDSTVLIQGESGTGKELLARVVHRNSDRANAPLISLNCAALSPSLLESELFGHVKGAYTGAIKDKMGRFELANGGTLFLDE
;
A
#
# COMPACT_ATOMS: atom_id res chain seq x y z
N MET A 1 -27.09 53.71 -10.98
CA MET A 1 -28.05 52.69 -10.50
C MET A 1 -27.30 51.69 -9.66
N ASP A 2 -27.76 51.59 -8.41
CA ASP A 2 -27.23 50.71 -7.37
C ASP A 2 -27.27 49.25 -7.84
N SER A 3 -26.29 48.43 -7.46
CA SER A 3 -26.11 47.06 -7.95
C SER A 3 -27.35 46.20 -7.69
N ALA A 4 -28.02 46.44 -6.56
CA ALA A 4 -29.27 45.79 -6.19
C ALA A 4 -30.46 46.19 -7.08
N GLN A 5 -30.52 47.45 -7.52
CA GLN A 5 -31.60 47.94 -8.39
C GLN A 5 -31.52 47.35 -9.79
N ARG A 6 -30.31 47.11 -10.32
CA ARG A 6 -30.13 46.41 -11.60
C ARG A 6 -30.58 44.95 -11.50
N LEU A 7 -30.20 44.27 -10.41
CA LEU A 7 -30.57 42.86 -10.19
C LEU A 7 -32.09 42.68 -10.09
N MET A 8 -32.78 43.58 -9.38
CA MET A 8 -34.25 43.57 -9.31
C MET A 8 -34.90 43.77 -10.67
N HIS A 9 -34.36 44.67 -11.49
CA HIS A 9 -34.87 44.94 -12.83
C HIS A 9 -34.65 43.74 -13.79
N GLU A 10 -33.46 43.13 -13.77
CA GLU A 10 -33.13 41.97 -14.59
C GLU A 10 -33.97 40.74 -14.24
N LEU A 11 -34.17 40.48 -12.95
CA LEU A 11 -34.95 39.34 -12.46
C LEU A 11 -36.46 39.59 -12.44
N ARG A 12 -36.93 40.79 -12.82
CA ARG A 12 -38.33 41.23 -12.70
C ARG A 12 -38.89 41.02 -11.28
N ALA A 13 -38.07 41.27 -10.27
CA ALA A 13 -38.38 41.07 -8.87
C ALA A 13 -38.92 42.37 -8.23
N GLU A 14 -39.92 42.25 -7.37
CA GLU A 14 -40.36 43.33 -6.47
C GLU A 14 -39.72 43.23 -5.09
N MET A 15 -39.23 42.04 -4.72
CA MET A 15 -38.56 41.80 -3.46
C MET A 15 -37.38 40.85 -3.66
N LEU A 16 -36.24 41.19 -3.04
CA LEU A 16 -35.11 40.29 -2.88
C LEU A 16 -35.01 39.88 -1.41
N TYR A 17 -34.98 38.58 -1.16
CA TYR A 17 -34.74 38.00 0.16
C TYR A 17 -33.37 37.34 0.17
N LEU A 18 -32.50 37.75 1.10
CA LEU A 18 -31.14 37.23 1.20
C LEU A 18 -31.13 35.95 2.03
N LEU A 19 -30.55 34.89 1.47
CA LEU A 19 -30.27 33.65 2.18
C LEU A 19 -28.88 33.77 2.79
N ASN A 20 -28.81 33.99 4.10
CA ASN A 20 -27.54 34.20 4.79
C ASN A 20 -27.28 33.09 5.80
N ASP A 21 -26.01 32.84 6.06
CA ASP A 21 -25.52 32.08 7.20
C ASP A 21 -24.44 32.89 7.95
N ASP A 22 -23.83 32.28 8.97
CA ASP A 22 -22.76 32.90 9.77
C ASP A 22 -21.53 33.31 8.94
N SER A 23 -21.39 32.81 7.71
CA SER A 23 -20.28 33.09 6.80
C SER A 23 -20.62 34.11 5.69
N GLY A 24 -21.88 34.56 5.62
CA GLY A 24 -22.34 35.60 4.69
C GLY A 24 -23.52 35.17 3.82
N VAL A 25 -23.69 35.85 2.68
CA VAL A 25 -24.80 35.60 1.76
C VAL A 25 -24.54 34.33 0.94
N ARG A 26 -25.40 33.33 1.09
CA ARG A 26 -25.38 32.05 0.34
C ARG A 26 -26.24 32.08 -0.93
N GLY A 27 -27.21 32.97 -1.00
CA GLY A 27 -28.08 33.09 -2.15
C GLY A 27 -29.11 34.20 -2.00
N ILE A 28 -29.93 34.38 -3.04
CA ILE A 28 -30.99 35.37 -3.05
C ILE A 28 -32.25 34.72 -3.62
N ILE A 29 -33.37 34.88 -2.93
CA ILE A 29 -34.69 34.56 -3.45
C ILE A 29 -35.26 35.84 -4.04
N ALA A 30 -35.49 35.83 -5.34
CA ALA A 30 -36.14 36.92 -6.06
C ALA A 30 -37.64 36.63 -6.19
N VAL A 31 -38.47 37.50 -5.61
CA VAL A 31 -39.93 37.36 -5.63
C VAL A 31 -40.51 38.39 -6.59
N GLY A 32 -41.24 37.92 -7.59
CA GLY A 32 -41.88 38.74 -8.62
C GLY A 32 -43.11 39.47 -8.12
N ARG A 33 -43.90 40.02 -9.04
CA ARG A 33 -45.17 40.69 -8.71
C ARG A 33 -46.21 39.73 -8.17
N ARG A 34 -46.92 40.13 -7.11
CA ARG A 34 -48.13 39.44 -6.67
C ARG A 34 -49.22 39.62 -7.72
N GLY A 35 -49.86 38.55 -8.16
CA GLY A 35 -50.91 38.59 -9.19
C GLY A 35 -52.12 39.46 -8.82
N SER A 36 -52.36 39.70 -7.53
CA SER A 36 -53.41 40.59 -7.02
C SER A 36 -53.02 42.07 -7.01
N GLY A 37 -51.75 42.42 -7.30
CA GLY A 37 -51.23 43.79 -7.22
C GLY A 37 -51.08 44.35 -5.80
N ALA A 38 -51.47 43.59 -4.78
CA ALA A 38 -51.30 43.99 -3.38
C ALA A 38 -49.83 43.79 -2.92
N PRO A 39 -49.32 44.66 -2.02
CA PRO A 39 -47.98 44.49 -1.46
C PRO A 39 -47.88 43.18 -0.65
N TYR A 40 -46.65 42.69 -0.51
CA TYR A 40 -46.34 41.55 0.37
C TYR A 40 -46.61 41.90 1.83
N THR A 41 -47.26 40.99 2.55
CA THR A 41 -47.60 41.16 3.97
C THR A 41 -46.46 40.70 4.87
N ALA A 42 -46.54 41.02 6.17
CA ALA A 42 -45.61 40.49 7.17
C ALA A 42 -45.61 38.95 7.25
N GLU A 43 -46.76 38.32 6.98
CA GLU A 43 -46.91 36.86 6.96
C GLU A 43 -46.18 36.25 5.75
N ASP A 44 -46.29 36.89 4.58
CA ASP A 44 -45.55 36.48 3.37
C ASP A 44 -44.03 36.52 3.62
N ILE A 45 -43.55 37.57 4.32
CA ILE A 45 -42.13 37.72 4.69
C ILE A 45 -41.71 36.67 5.72
N ALA A 46 -42.53 36.41 6.74
CA ALA A 46 -42.25 35.39 7.76
C ALA A 46 -42.16 33.99 7.15
N PHE A 47 -43.04 33.69 6.18
CA PHE A 47 -43.01 32.45 5.43
C PHE A 47 -41.75 32.31 4.58
N LEU A 48 -41.37 33.36 3.84
CA LEU A 48 -40.12 33.42 3.07
C LEU A 48 -38.90 33.24 3.97
N HIS A 49 -38.93 33.81 5.18
CA HIS A 49 -37.87 33.64 6.16
C HIS A 49 -37.75 32.18 6.63
N ALA A 50 -38.86 31.53 6.98
CA ALA A 50 -38.87 30.13 7.40
C ALA A 50 -38.35 29.19 6.29
N ILE A 51 -38.82 29.35 5.05
CA ILE A 51 -38.33 28.58 3.90
C ILE A 51 -36.85 28.87 3.62
N GLY A 52 -36.45 30.14 3.71
CA GLY A 52 -35.08 30.55 3.52
C GLY A 52 -34.14 29.87 4.50
N GLN A 53 -34.48 29.86 5.80
CA GLN A 53 -33.69 29.18 6.82
C GLN A 53 -33.59 27.66 6.58
N MET A 54 -34.71 27.00 6.24
CA MET A 54 -34.69 25.57 5.91
C MET A 54 -33.84 25.27 4.67
N SER A 55 -33.86 26.15 3.67
CA SER A 55 -33.08 26.01 2.44
C SER A 55 -31.59 26.14 2.73
N VAL A 56 -31.18 27.14 3.52
CA VAL A 56 -29.78 27.32 3.93
C VAL A 56 -29.30 26.12 4.75
N LEU A 57 -30.10 25.66 5.71
CA LEU A 57 -29.76 24.50 6.54
C LEU A 57 -29.62 23.22 5.71
N SER A 58 -30.53 23.00 4.75
CA SER A 58 -30.48 21.84 3.85
C SER A 58 -29.24 21.86 2.97
N LEU A 59 -28.89 23.03 2.40
CA LEU A 59 -27.67 23.22 1.63
C LEU A 59 -26.42 22.94 2.46
N HIS A 60 -26.36 23.49 3.68
CA HIS A 60 -25.27 23.23 4.63
C HIS A 60 -25.12 21.76 4.97
N SER A 61 -26.22 21.10 5.32
CA SER A 61 -26.22 19.68 5.67
C SER A 61 -25.78 18.81 4.50
N SER A 62 -26.27 19.11 3.30
CA SER A 62 -25.87 18.40 2.07
C SER A 62 -24.37 18.57 1.80
N GLN A 63 -23.86 19.80 1.89
CA GLN A 63 -22.45 20.09 1.67
C GLN A 63 -21.56 19.44 2.74
N ALA A 64 -21.97 19.48 4.01
CA ALA A 64 -21.28 18.81 5.10
C ALA A 64 -21.23 17.30 4.88
N ASN A 65 -22.34 16.67 4.50
CA ASN A 65 -22.40 15.24 4.21
C ASN A 65 -21.53 14.84 3.01
N GLN A 66 -21.53 15.63 1.93
CA GLN A 66 -20.66 15.40 0.79
C GLN A 66 -19.18 15.52 1.16
N ASN A 67 -18.83 16.54 1.95
CA ASN A 67 -17.47 16.71 2.44
C ASN A 67 -17.06 15.53 3.33
N LEU A 68 -17.91 15.11 4.26
CA LEU A 68 -17.65 13.93 5.11
C LEU A 68 -17.44 12.67 4.27
N ALA A 69 -18.31 12.40 3.29
CA ALA A 69 -18.17 11.24 2.41
C ALA A 69 -16.87 11.29 1.58
N ARG A 70 -16.48 12.48 1.11
CA ARG A 70 -15.22 12.69 0.40
C ARG A 70 -14.01 12.46 1.31
N LEU A 71 -14.02 13.01 2.53
CA LEU A 71 -12.94 12.82 3.49
C LEU A 71 -12.83 11.37 3.92
N ASP A 72 -13.94 10.66 4.12
CA ASP A 72 -13.94 9.24 4.46
C ASP A 72 -13.30 8.40 3.34
N ALA A 73 -13.67 8.67 2.08
CA ALA A 73 -13.05 8.01 0.93
C ALA A 73 -11.54 8.31 0.83
N GLU A 74 -11.12 9.56 1.08
CA GLU A 74 -9.71 9.94 1.08
C GLU A 74 -8.93 9.31 2.26
N LEU A 75 -9.54 9.26 3.45
CA LEU A 75 -8.96 8.64 4.63
C LEU A 75 -8.79 7.14 4.42
N LYS A 76 -9.82 6.46 3.90
CA LYS A 76 -9.78 5.04 3.58
C LYS A 76 -8.67 4.73 2.58
N ALA A 77 -8.55 5.53 1.50
CA ALA A 77 -7.47 5.39 0.54
C ALA A 77 -6.08 5.61 1.17
N LYS A 78 -5.94 6.55 2.12
CA LYS A 78 -4.69 6.76 2.86
C LYS A 78 -4.39 5.61 3.82
N VAL A 79 -5.39 5.07 4.50
CA VAL A 79 -5.24 3.90 5.39
C VAL A 79 -4.77 2.68 4.60
N ASP A 80 -5.39 2.40 3.46
CA ASP A 80 -4.98 1.31 2.57
C ASP A 80 -3.53 1.49 2.10
N ARG A 81 -3.15 2.74 1.78
CA ARG A 81 -1.78 3.08 1.39
C ARG A 81 -0.78 2.90 2.52
N ILE A 82 -1.14 3.26 3.76
CA ILE A 82 -0.31 3.05 4.94
C ILE A 82 -0.15 1.55 5.22
N ALA A 83 -1.22 0.77 5.11
CA ALA A 83 -1.15 -0.68 5.30
C ALA A 83 -0.18 -1.34 4.28
N GLU A 84 -0.22 -0.89 3.03
CA GLU A 84 0.71 -1.34 2.00
C GLU A 84 2.16 -0.89 2.29
N GLN A 85 2.36 0.38 2.69
CA GLN A 85 3.68 0.87 3.09
C GLN A 85 4.24 0.10 4.30
N GLN A 86 3.40 -0.27 5.26
CA GLN A 86 3.79 -1.07 6.42
C GLN A 86 4.19 -2.49 6.02
N ARG A 87 3.48 -3.11 5.05
CA ARG A 87 3.90 -4.41 4.49
C ARG A 87 5.26 -4.31 3.82
N GLN A 88 5.47 -3.33 2.95
CA GLN A 88 6.75 -3.11 2.28
C GLN A 88 7.88 -2.86 3.27
N LEU A 89 7.65 -2.04 4.29
CA LEU A 89 8.61 -1.81 5.36
C LEU A 89 8.91 -3.07 6.17
N THR A 90 7.93 -3.93 6.37
CA THR A 90 8.12 -5.20 7.10
C THR A 90 9.00 -6.14 6.29
N ILE A 91 8.76 -6.25 4.98
CA ILE A 91 9.59 -7.05 4.05
C ILE A 91 11.02 -6.49 4.00
N LEU A 92 11.17 -5.18 3.78
CA LEU A 92 12.48 -4.52 3.73
C LEU A 92 13.23 -4.63 5.06
N ARG A 93 12.55 -4.54 6.20
CA ARG A 93 13.17 -4.76 7.51
C ARG A 93 13.56 -6.21 7.73
N ALA A 94 12.76 -7.17 7.28
CA ALA A 94 13.15 -8.57 7.33
C ALA A 94 14.41 -8.81 6.48
N GLU A 95 14.48 -8.22 5.29
CA GLU A 95 15.63 -8.28 4.38
C GLU A 95 16.88 -7.60 4.97
N LEU A 96 16.73 -6.42 5.57
CA LEU A 96 17.81 -5.74 6.29
C LEU A 96 18.25 -6.50 7.54
N THR A 97 17.33 -7.17 8.25
CA THR A 97 17.66 -7.98 9.42
C THR A 97 18.42 -9.24 9.01
N SER A 98 18.07 -9.86 7.87
CA SER A 98 18.90 -10.93 7.30
C SER A 98 20.29 -10.42 6.91
N LEU A 99 20.38 -9.23 6.28
CA LEU A 99 21.67 -8.63 5.91
C LEU A 99 22.49 -8.18 7.13
N GLN A 100 21.86 -7.71 8.21
CA GLN A 100 22.54 -7.32 9.44
C GLN A 100 22.98 -8.52 10.27
N ASN A 101 22.21 -9.62 10.25
CA ASN A 101 22.68 -10.90 10.82
C ASN A 101 23.89 -11.44 10.03
N ASP A 102 24.02 -11.12 8.74
CA ASP A 102 25.21 -11.41 7.94
C ASP A 102 26.34 -10.36 8.12
N ALA A 103 26.03 -9.11 8.52
CA ALA A 103 27.02 -8.05 8.74
C ALA A 103 27.57 -7.96 10.18
N GLY A 104 26.89 -8.55 11.17
CA GLY A 104 27.32 -8.60 12.59
C GLY A 104 28.19 -9.81 12.94
N GLN A 105 28.27 -10.80 12.05
CA GLN A 105 29.25 -11.87 12.10
C GLN A 105 29.80 -12.01 10.69
N ALA A 106 30.95 -11.39 10.42
CA ALA A 106 31.84 -11.98 9.44
C ALA A 106 32.01 -13.45 9.87
N PRO A 107 31.52 -14.44 9.13
CA PRO A 107 31.82 -15.82 9.44
C PRO A 107 33.34 -15.92 9.41
N PRO A 108 33.99 -16.59 10.38
CA PRO A 108 35.39 -16.94 10.20
C PRO A 108 35.48 -17.61 8.84
N VAL A 109 36.27 -17.02 7.93
CA VAL A 109 36.60 -17.61 6.63
C VAL A 109 36.95 -19.06 6.95
N PRO A 110 36.16 -20.05 6.46
CA PRO A 110 36.38 -21.41 6.88
C PRO A 110 37.80 -21.78 6.45
N SER A 111 38.60 -22.24 7.41
CA SER A 111 39.82 -22.96 7.11
C SER A 111 39.47 -24.02 6.07
N PRO A 112 40.15 -24.08 4.91
CA PRO A 112 39.80 -25.02 3.85
C PRO A 112 39.80 -26.44 4.44
N GLY A 113 38.61 -27.04 4.57
CA GLY A 113 38.40 -28.36 5.15
C GLY A 113 37.28 -28.50 6.19
N VAL A 114 36.77 -27.40 6.77
CA VAL A 114 35.69 -27.47 7.78
C VAL A 114 34.32 -27.14 7.15
N PHE A 115 33.38 -28.08 7.27
CA PHE A 115 32.01 -27.93 6.77
C PHE A 115 31.19 -26.95 7.64
N ASP A 116 30.72 -25.83 7.07
CA ASP A 116 29.93 -24.83 7.80
C ASP A 116 28.48 -25.29 7.95
N ARG A 117 28.01 -25.48 9.19
CA ARG A 117 26.65 -25.91 9.51
C ARG A 117 25.64 -24.75 9.57
N ALA A 118 26.05 -23.50 9.31
CA ALA A 118 25.20 -22.31 9.28
C ALA A 118 24.22 -22.18 10.47
N GLY A 119 24.68 -22.55 11.68
CA GLY A 119 23.87 -22.49 12.90
C GLY A 119 23.00 -23.72 13.19
N ILE A 120 22.99 -24.75 12.35
CA ILE A 120 22.33 -26.04 12.64
C ILE A 120 22.97 -26.69 13.87
N ARG A 121 22.17 -26.94 14.91
CA ARG A 121 22.57 -27.62 16.15
C ARG A 121 22.02 -29.04 16.20
N GLY A 122 22.77 -29.93 16.85
CA GLY A 122 22.39 -31.34 17.06
C GLY A 122 23.35 -32.32 16.41
N ASN A 123 23.41 -33.53 16.95
CA ASN A 123 24.35 -34.59 16.53
C ASN A 123 23.65 -35.93 16.33
N SER A 124 22.37 -35.92 15.91
CA SER A 124 21.67 -37.18 15.62
C SER A 124 22.25 -37.85 14.37
N PRO A 125 22.20 -39.20 14.27
CA PRO A 125 22.63 -39.91 13.06
C PRO A 125 21.89 -39.43 11.81
N LEU A 126 20.57 -39.25 11.90
CA LEU A 126 19.74 -38.76 10.78
C LEU A 126 20.17 -37.38 10.29
N LEU A 127 20.48 -36.45 11.21
CA LEU A 127 20.98 -35.13 10.82
C LEU A 127 22.35 -35.23 10.15
N THR A 128 23.21 -36.14 10.61
CA THR A 128 24.52 -36.39 10.02
C THR A 128 24.39 -36.87 8.57
N ASP A 129 23.43 -37.75 8.30
CA ASP A 129 23.14 -38.25 6.95
C ASP A 129 22.66 -37.13 6.02
N VAL A 130 21.74 -36.27 6.49
CA VAL A 130 21.28 -35.09 5.74
C VAL A 130 22.46 -34.16 5.43
N LEU A 131 23.32 -33.87 6.40
CA LEU A 131 24.49 -33.00 6.17
C LEU A 131 25.51 -33.62 5.21
N ASN A 132 25.65 -34.94 5.20
CA ASN A 132 26.47 -35.64 4.22
C ASN A 132 25.89 -35.53 2.80
N GLN A 133 24.56 -35.55 2.64
CA GLN A 133 23.90 -35.28 1.35
C GLN A 133 24.12 -33.83 0.92
N VAL A 134 23.95 -32.88 1.84
CA VAL A 134 24.21 -31.46 1.60
C VAL A 134 25.65 -31.24 1.13
N ARG A 135 26.64 -31.92 1.74
CA ARG A 135 28.04 -31.83 1.30
C ARG A 135 28.25 -32.26 -0.16
N LYS A 136 27.49 -33.26 -0.63
CA LYS A 136 27.55 -33.70 -2.03
C LYS A 136 26.87 -32.67 -2.94
N ALA A 137 25.69 -32.20 -2.55
CA ALA A 137 24.91 -31.22 -3.31
C ALA A 137 25.61 -29.86 -3.43
N ALA A 138 26.30 -29.41 -2.37
CA ALA A 138 27.00 -28.12 -2.38
C ALA A 138 28.16 -28.08 -3.39
N ARG A 139 28.75 -29.23 -3.73
CA ARG A 139 29.82 -29.34 -4.73
C ARG A 139 29.31 -29.48 -6.16
N SER A 140 27.99 -29.39 -6.39
CA SER A 140 27.40 -29.44 -7.72
C SER A 140 26.57 -28.20 -8.02
N ASP A 141 26.42 -27.91 -9.31
CA ASP A 141 25.54 -26.84 -9.82
C ASP A 141 24.10 -27.32 -10.01
N SER A 142 23.76 -28.52 -9.51
CA SER A 142 22.43 -29.10 -9.62
C SER A 142 21.41 -28.31 -8.81
N THR A 143 20.17 -28.29 -9.28
CA THR A 143 19.03 -27.83 -8.47
C THR A 143 18.79 -28.78 -7.30
N VAL A 144 18.65 -28.23 -6.09
CA VAL A 144 18.45 -29.00 -4.86
C VAL A 144 17.03 -28.80 -4.35
N LEU A 145 16.29 -29.90 -4.18
CA LEU A 145 14.97 -29.90 -3.56
C LEU A 145 15.12 -30.28 -2.08
N ILE A 146 14.69 -29.40 -1.17
CA ILE A 146 14.70 -29.63 0.28
C ILE A 146 13.29 -30.00 0.72
N GLN A 147 13.10 -31.22 1.23
CA GLN A 147 11.81 -31.70 1.71
C GLN A 147 11.81 -31.80 3.23
N GLY A 148 10.70 -31.42 3.86
CA GLY A 148 10.52 -31.49 5.30
C GLY A 148 9.29 -30.71 5.75
N GLU A 149 8.81 -31.06 6.94
CA GLU A 149 7.65 -30.41 7.56
C GLU A 149 7.89 -28.90 7.77
N SER A 150 6.81 -28.14 7.91
CA SER A 150 6.89 -26.71 8.23
C SER A 150 7.59 -26.51 9.58
N GLY A 151 8.44 -25.48 9.68
CA GLY A 151 9.18 -25.18 10.91
C GLY A 151 10.41 -26.06 11.20
N THR A 152 10.78 -26.98 10.32
CA THR A 152 11.98 -27.85 10.49
C THR A 152 13.32 -27.18 10.12
N GLY A 153 13.29 -25.91 9.72
CA GLY A 153 14.50 -25.15 9.40
C GLY A 153 15.08 -25.41 8.00
N LYS A 154 14.23 -25.66 6.99
CA LYS A 154 14.64 -25.85 5.58
C LYS A 154 15.51 -24.70 5.05
N GLU A 155 15.24 -23.46 5.48
CA GLU A 155 16.04 -22.29 5.16
C GLU A 155 17.50 -22.41 5.64
N LEU A 156 17.72 -23.00 6.82
CA LEU A 156 19.07 -23.23 7.33
C LEU A 156 19.82 -24.23 6.45
N LEU A 157 19.15 -25.28 5.97
CA LEU A 157 19.76 -26.23 5.04
C LEU A 157 20.14 -25.56 3.71
N ALA A 158 19.31 -24.67 3.16
CA ALA A 158 19.63 -23.92 1.96
C ALA A 158 20.88 -23.04 2.15
N ARG A 159 21.01 -22.39 3.31
CA ARG A 159 22.21 -21.62 3.68
C ARG A 159 23.45 -22.51 3.80
N VAL A 160 23.31 -23.71 4.39
CA VAL A 160 24.42 -24.69 4.45
C VAL A 160 24.86 -25.11 3.05
N VAL A 161 23.92 -25.40 2.14
CA VAL A 161 24.26 -25.74 0.74
C VAL A 161 25.04 -24.59 0.10
N HIS A 162 24.54 -23.36 0.20
CA HIS A 162 25.19 -22.19 -0.40
C HIS A 162 26.59 -21.93 0.17
N ARG A 163 26.75 -21.91 1.50
CA ARG A 163 28.04 -21.62 2.16
C ARG A 163 29.12 -22.66 1.93
N ASN A 164 28.75 -23.89 1.58
CA ASN A 164 29.70 -24.98 1.29
C ASN A 164 29.87 -25.21 -0.22
N SER A 165 29.36 -24.31 -1.06
CA SER A 165 29.46 -24.39 -2.52
C SER A 165 30.53 -23.45 -3.08
N ASP A 166 30.88 -23.62 -4.35
CA ASP A 166 31.86 -22.77 -5.04
C ASP A 166 31.37 -21.31 -5.19
N ARG A 167 30.07 -21.08 -4.97
CA ARG A 167 29.40 -19.77 -5.00
C ARG A 167 29.13 -19.18 -3.61
N ALA A 168 29.80 -19.67 -2.56
CA ALA A 168 29.62 -19.18 -1.18
C ALA A 168 29.92 -17.69 -0.98
N ASN A 169 30.70 -17.07 -1.86
CA ASN A 169 31.03 -15.63 -1.82
C ASN A 169 30.06 -14.77 -2.67
N ALA A 170 29.11 -15.40 -3.35
CA ALA A 170 28.14 -14.75 -4.22
C ALA A 170 26.79 -14.58 -3.47
N PRO A 171 25.83 -13.78 -3.99
CA PRO A 171 24.58 -13.53 -3.25
C PRO A 171 23.73 -14.79 -3.08
N LEU A 172 23.18 -14.97 -1.88
CA LEU A 172 22.06 -15.88 -1.61
C LEU A 172 20.78 -15.05 -1.52
N ILE A 173 19.89 -15.20 -2.49
CA ILE A 173 18.59 -14.54 -2.52
C ILE A 173 17.52 -15.54 -2.13
N SER A 174 16.71 -15.22 -1.13
CA SER A 174 15.57 -16.05 -0.71
C SER A 174 14.25 -15.41 -1.14
N LEU A 175 13.30 -16.23 -1.60
CA LEU A 175 11.94 -15.82 -1.92
C LEU A 175 10.96 -16.83 -1.32
N ASN A 176 10.02 -16.35 -0.50
CA ASN A 176 8.92 -17.16 0.02
C ASN A 176 7.72 -17.06 -0.93
N CYS A 177 7.40 -18.16 -1.61
CA CYS A 177 6.35 -18.26 -2.62
C CYS A 177 4.95 -18.22 -2.01
N ALA A 178 4.76 -18.78 -0.81
CA ALA A 178 3.46 -18.82 -0.14
C ALA A 178 2.92 -17.44 0.26
N ALA A 179 3.78 -16.42 0.36
CA ALA A 179 3.40 -15.06 0.71
C ALA A 179 2.86 -14.23 -0.47
N LEU A 180 2.90 -14.74 -1.71
CA LEU A 180 2.65 -13.96 -2.93
C LEU A 180 1.50 -14.53 -3.78
N SER A 181 0.72 -13.65 -4.41
CA SER A 181 -0.19 -14.06 -5.47
C SER A 181 0.61 -14.46 -6.73
N PRO A 182 0.05 -15.31 -7.62
CA PRO A 182 0.77 -15.75 -8.82
C PRO A 182 1.31 -14.61 -9.69
N SER A 183 0.54 -13.52 -9.84
CA SER A 183 0.94 -12.33 -10.60
C SER A 183 2.07 -11.54 -9.93
N LEU A 184 2.12 -11.51 -8.60
CA LEU A 184 3.22 -10.88 -7.87
C LEU A 184 4.46 -11.78 -7.85
N LEU A 185 4.28 -13.11 -7.79
CA LEU A 185 5.38 -14.07 -7.82
C LEU A 185 6.18 -13.95 -9.12
N GLU A 186 5.52 -13.88 -10.27
CA GLU A 186 6.17 -13.69 -11.57
C GLU A 186 6.95 -12.37 -11.61
N SER A 187 6.33 -11.29 -11.13
CA SER A 187 6.93 -9.95 -11.06
C SER A 187 8.13 -9.88 -10.10
N GLU A 188 8.14 -10.64 -9.00
CA GLU A 188 9.31 -10.77 -8.12
C GLU A 188 10.42 -11.60 -8.78
N LEU A 189 10.09 -12.74 -9.37
CA LEU A 189 11.08 -13.65 -9.95
C LEU A 189 11.82 -13.01 -11.13
N PHE A 190 11.06 -12.45 -12.07
CA PHE A 190 11.58 -11.96 -13.35
C PHE A 190 11.73 -10.44 -13.41
N GLY A 191 11.14 -9.71 -12.46
CA GLY A 191 11.11 -8.26 -12.51
C GLY A 191 10.03 -7.75 -13.47
N HIS A 192 9.95 -6.42 -13.60
CA HIS A 192 9.07 -5.77 -14.57
C HIS A 192 9.59 -4.39 -14.95
N VAL A 193 9.19 -3.94 -16.14
CA VAL A 193 9.37 -2.55 -16.58
C VAL A 193 8.11 -1.76 -16.23
N LYS A 194 8.27 -0.45 -16.03
CA LYS A 194 7.18 0.50 -15.84
C LYS A 194 6.12 0.30 -16.93
N GLY A 195 4.87 0.11 -16.50
CA GLY A 195 3.73 -0.10 -17.39
C GLY A 195 3.48 -1.56 -17.81
N ALA A 196 4.25 -2.54 -17.34
CA ALA A 196 4.02 -3.95 -17.64
C ALA A 196 2.65 -4.48 -17.14
N TYR A 197 2.10 -3.89 -16.08
CA TYR A 197 0.74 -4.16 -15.58
C TYR A 197 0.14 -2.93 -14.90
N THR A 198 -1.17 -2.95 -14.63
CA THR A 198 -1.87 -1.90 -13.87
C THR A 198 -1.32 -1.82 -12.45
N GLY A 199 -0.47 -0.81 -12.17
CA GLY A 199 0.24 -0.66 -10.90
C GLY A 199 1.77 -0.71 -11.00
N ALA A 200 2.34 -1.05 -12.16
CA ALA A 200 3.77 -1.00 -12.43
C ALA A 200 4.26 0.44 -12.59
N ILE A 201 4.44 1.15 -11.47
CA ILE A 201 4.78 2.59 -11.43
C ILE A 201 6.25 2.83 -11.79
N LYS A 202 7.13 1.84 -11.56
CA LYS A 202 8.57 1.92 -11.76
C LYS A 202 9.13 0.58 -12.26
N ASP A 203 10.35 0.62 -12.77
CA ASP A 203 11.09 -0.59 -13.10
C ASP A 203 11.50 -1.33 -11.82
N LYS A 204 11.53 -2.66 -11.90
CA LYS A 204 11.94 -3.55 -10.82
C LYS A 204 12.76 -4.70 -11.38
N MET A 205 13.95 -4.88 -10.80
CA MET A 205 14.84 -6.01 -11.09
C MET A 205 14.31 -7.30 -10.47
N GLY A 206 14.40 -8.42 -11.21
CA GLY A 206 13.95 -9.73 -10.76
C GLY A 206 14.90 -10.40 -9.79
N ARG A 207 14.38 -11.34 -8.98
CA ARG A 207 15.17 -12.14 -8.03
C ARG A 207 16.21 -13.03 -8.73
N PHE A 208 15.93 -13.50 -9.95
CA PHE A 208 16.92 -14.22 -10.77
C PHE A 208 18.14 -13.35 -11.09
N GLU A 209 17.91 -12.09 -11.44
CA GLU A 209 18.98 -11.16 -11.78
C GLU A 209 19.77 -10.74 -10.53
N LEU A 210 19.08 -10.52 -9.41
CA LEU A 210 19.71 -10.25 -8.12
C LEU A 210 20.56 -11.43 -7.62
N ALA A 211 20.19 -12.67 -7.96
CA ALA A 211 20.90 -13.89 -7.60
C ALA A 211 21.99 -14.29 -8.61
N ASN A 212 22.28 -13.44 -9.61
CA ASN A 212 23.22 -13.77 -10.66
C ASN A 212 24.62 -14.09 -10.08
N GLY A 213 25.19 -15.20 -10.53
CA GLY A 213 26.45 -15.75 -10.01
C GLY A 213 26.36 -16.40 -8.62
N GLY A 214 25.18 -16.38 -7.98
CA GLY A 214 24.95 -16.91 -6.64
C GLY A 214 23.89 -18.01 -6.58
N THR A 215 23.03 -17.95 -5.56
CA THR A 215 21.99 -18.95 -5.31
C THR A 215 20.65 -18.27 -5.08
N LEU A 216 19.61 -18.76 -5.75
CA LEU A 216 18.22 -18.41 -5.48
C LEU A 216 17.57 -19.56 -4.69
N PHE A 217 17.08 -19.26 -3.50
CA PHE A 217 16.29 -20.18 -2.68
C PHE A 217 14.82 -19.83 -2.77
N LEU A 218 14.00 -20.80 -3.17
CA LEU A 218 12.55 -20.69 -3.24
C LEU A 218 11.96 -21.51 -2.09
N ASP A 219 11.28 -20.83 -1.16
CA ASP A 219 10.61 -21.47 -0.03
C ASP A 219 9.10 -21.57 -0.33
N GLU A 220 8.53 -22.74 -0.03
CA GLU A 220 7.18 -23.16 -0.46
C GLU A 220 6.97 -23.15 -1.99
#